data_AF-A0A830HH86-F1
#
_entry.id   AF-A0A830HH86-F1
#
_cell.length_a   1.000
_cell.length_b   1.000
_cell.length_c   1.000
_cell.angle_alpha   90.00
_cell.angle_beta   90.00
_cell.angle_gamma   90.00
#
_symmetry.space_group_name_H-M   'P 1'
#
loop_
_entity.id
_entity.type
_entity.pdbx_description
1 polymer ?
#
loop_
_entity_poly.entity_id
_entity_poly.type
_entity_poly.pdbx_seq_one_letter_code
_entity_poly.pdbx_strand_id
1 'polypeptide(L)'
;MSEPLICTFCDAKFESRNALFRHLRDATEGTCGAHVASLGGIRTSENDGKRRLCVPRGPRSKERTTTTAHTSTATPGEDDATLWIGDLPRKAATKRVLHDILYRALPRGRSIIMPAIVAIHAKAYKSDGEWRGYALAVFRDKAEAEAALDANGFELHSLCGEDVPPFRIRVQRRNVRESPSTGSATPPAQRPQTLQHQDPPMRRVLACITRGEAEERLEHIRPGVAGGSLSDKCLVDELLDAHEASPPVEIRHDGVPLPREACDEIRRVLEKTRWPARPQRKRVHARHYMILKRKVAVDDCYLELKSACERIMKIVNPSFPYDTLAITEGFVGNAHKDDDQAPQYAISLGDFEDGGELVIDDGKVRHVISTKNAVACVDGRFTHWVRPWARGTRYSIIFVVLKPENFVARAGAVLAPVAPPNACRN
;
A
#
# COMPACT_ATOMS: atom_id res chain seq x y z
N MET A 1 22.82 -34.10 15.10
CA MET A 1 23.30 -33.98 13.71
C MET A 1 22.14 -34.36 12.81
N SER A 2 21.68 -33.48 11.94
CA SER A 2 20.57 -33.73 11.02
C SER A 2 20.97 -34.80 9.99
N GLU A 3 20.07 -35.74 9.70
CA GLU A 3 20.29 -36.73 8.65
C GLU A 3 20.52 -36.05 7.28
N PRO A 4 21.45 -36.57 6.46
CA PRO A 4 21.72 -36.02 5.14
C PRO A 4 20.52 -36.22 4.21
N LEU A 5 20.14 -35.18 3.48
CA LEU A 5 19.06 -35.25 2.49
C LEU A 5 19.57 -35.92 1.22
N ILE A 6 18.81 -36.85 0.66
CA ILE A 6 19.20 -37.64 -0.51
C ILE A 6 18.36 -37.21 -1.73
N CYS A 7 19.00 -36.97 -2.87
CA CYS A 7 18.29 -36.71 -4.13
C CYS A 7 17.70 -38.00 -4.69
N THR A 8 16.39 -38.01 -4.95
CA THR A 8 15.67 -39.19 -5.46
C THR A 8 16.01 -39.56 -6.92
N PHE A 9 16.75 -38.72 -7.64
CA PHE A 9 17.11 -38.95 -9.05
C PHE A 9 18.54 -39.46 -9.24
N CYS A 10 19.45 -39.23 -8.28
CA CYS A 10 20.86 -39.58 -8.39
C CYS A 10 21.51 -40.07 -7.09
N ASP A 11 20.73 -40.21 -6.01
CA ASP A 11 21.15 -40.64 -4.68
C ASP A 11 22.29 -39.82 -4.02
N ALA A 12 22.60 -38.64 -4.57
CA ALA A 12 23.57 -37.73 -3.98
C ALA A 12 23.08 -37.20 -2.62
N LYS A 13 24.00 -37.11 -1.64
CA LYS A 13 23.75 -36.63 -0.27
C LYS A 13 24.02 -35.13 -0.16
N PHE A 14 23.14 -34.40 0.52
CA PHE A 14 23.20 -32.96 0.70
C PHE A 14 23.10 -32.56 2.18
N GLU A 15 23.96 -31.63 2.60
CA GLU A 15 24.03 -31.12 3.97
C GLU A 15 22.87 -30.17 4.34
N SER A 16 22.12 -29.68 3.34
CA SER A 16 20.97 -28.80 3.58
C SER A 16 19.94 -28.86 2.46
N ARG A 17 18.69 -28.51 2.79
CA ARG A 17 17.59 -28.44 1.82
C ARG A 17 17.86 -27.43 0.69
N ASN A 18 18.58 -26.36 0.99
CA ASN A 18 19.00 -25.36 -0.01
C ASN A 18 20.02 -25.92 -1.01
N ALA A 19 20.92 -26.80 -0.57
CA ALA A 19 21.89 -27.45 -1.45
C ALA A 19 21.17 -28.43 -2.39
N LEU A 20 20.25 -29.24 -1.87
CA LEU A 20 19.39 -30.11 -2.67
C LEU A 20 18.56 -29.33 -3.70
N PHE A 21 17.91 -28.23 -3.29
CA PHE A 21 17.13 -27.40 -4.22
C PHE A 21 17.98 -26.73 -5.30
N ARG A 22 19.24 -26.37 -5.00
CA ARG A 22 20.15 -25.83 -6.02
C ARG A 22 20.49 -26.89 -7.06
N HIS A 23 20.77 -28.11 -6.61
CA HIS A 23 21.00 -29.26 -7.49
C HIS A 23 19.79 -29.55 -8.40
N LEU A 24 18.57 -29.57 -7.85
CA LEU A 24 17.35 -29.82 -8.62
C LEU A 24 16.91 -28.64 -9.53
N ARG A 25 17.53 -27.47 -9.42
CA ARG A 25 17.27 -26.29 -10.27
C ARG A 25 18.28 -26.12 -11.40
N ASP A 26 19.33 -26.92 -11.42
CA ASP A 26 20.30 -26.90 -12.51
C ASP A 26 19.67 -27.53 -13.75
N ALA A 27 19.38 -26.72 -14.77
CA ALA A 27 18.72 -27.18 -15.99
C ALA A 27 19.71 -27.63 -17.08
N THR A 28 20.99 -27.82 -16.73
CA THR A 28 22.00 -28.30 -17.66
C THR A 28 21.65 -29.72 -18.12
N GLU A 29 21.75 -30.00 -19.43
CA GLU A 29 21.46 -31.32 -19.99
C GLU A 29 22.26 -32.43 -19.28
N GLY A 30 21.60 -33.56 -19.00
CA GLY A 30 22.19 -34.68 -18.25
C GLY A 30 22.17 -34.53 -16.73
N THR A 31 21.64 -33.45 -16.16
CA THR A 31 21.48 -33.27 -14.71
C THR A 31 20.07 -33.61 -14.22
N CYS A 32 19.92 -33.87 -12.91
CA CYS A 32 18.62 -34.12 -12.30
C CYS A 32 17.64 -32.93 -12.46
N GLY A 33 18.14 -31.70 -12.51
CA GLY A 33 17.28 -30.53 -12.70
C GLY A 33 16.74 -30.38 -14.12
N ALA A 34 17.39 -30.95 -15.15
CA ALA A 34 16.81 -31.06 -16.49
C ALA A 34 15.58 -31.99 -16.51
N HIS A 35 15.65 -33.11 -15.78
CA HIS A 35 14.51 -34.03 -15.62
C HIS A 35 13.38 -33.42 -14.80
N VAL A 36 13.71 -32.66 -13.75
CA VAL A 36 12.72 -31.90 -12.98
C VAL A 36 12.05 -30.82 -13.84
N ALA A 37 12.81 -30.13 -14.70
CA ALA A 37 12.27 -29.12 -15.61
C ALA A 37 11.32 -29.73 -16.64
N SER A 38 11.63 -30.91 -17.19
CA SER A 38 10.73 -31.61 -18.13
C SER A 38 9.42 -32.06 -17.48
N LEU A 39 9.41 -32.29 -16.17
CA LEU A 39 8.21 -32.60 -15.38
C LEU A 39 7.45 -31.36 -14.87
N GLY A 40 7.81 -30.16 -15.34
CA GLY A 40 7.15 -28.90 -14.99
C GLY A 40 7.80 -28.14 -13.82
N GLY A 41 8.96 -28.57 -13.32
CA GLY A 41 9.71 -27.90 -12.26
C GLY A 41 9.34 -28.34 -10.84
N ILE A 42 10.05 -27.77 -9.85
CA ILE A 42 9.90 -28.16 -8.44
C ILE A 42 8.61 -27.58 -7.86
N ARG A 43 7.68 -28.44 -7.44
CA ARG A 43 6.50 -28.06 -6.65
C ARG A 43 6.93 -27.68 -5.23
N THR A 44 6.65 -26.45 -4.81
CA THR A 44 6.77 -26.03 -3.41
C THR A 44 5.42 -26.24 -2.71
N SER A 45 5.38 -27.03 -1.65
CA SER A 45 4.15 -27.30 -0.91
C SER A 45 3.74 -26.14 0.01
N GLU A 46 2.43 -25.90 0.00
CA GLU A 46 1.54 -25.46 1.09
C GLU A 46 1.86 -24.15 1.83
N ASN A 47 1.50 -23.04 1.18
CA ASN A 47 0.64 -22.02 1.77
C ASN A 47 -0.13 -21.31 0.64
N ASP A 48 -1.45 -21.28 0.79
CA ASP A 48 -2.54 -20.70 -0.01
C ASP A 48 -2.25 -19.97 -1.34
N GLY A 49 -2.98 -20.43 -2.38
CA GLY A 49 -3.63 -19.55 -3.36
C GLY A 49 -2.87 -19.13 -4.62
N LYS A 50 -1.56 -19.38 -4.75
CA LYS A 50 -0.81 -19.02 -5.98
C LYS A 50 0.07 -20.17 -6.47
N ARG A 51 -0.48 -21.01 -7.36
CA ARG A 51 0.29 -21.99 -8.15
C ARG A 51 1.29 -21.22 -9.03
N ARG A 52 2.58 -21.23 -8.70
CA ARG A 52 3.66 -20.74 -9.59
C ARG A 52 4.65 -21.86 -9.87
N LEU A 53 4.75 -22.22 -11.15
CA LEU A 53 5.84 -23.05 -11.68
C LEU A 53 7.10 -22.17 -11.75
N CYS A 54 8.19 -22.60 -11.13
CA CYS A 54 9.48 -21.92 -11.30
C CYS A 54 10.17 -22.44 -12.56
N VAL A 55 10.18 -21.64 -13.62
CA VAL A 55 10.93 -21.92 -14.86
C VAL A 55 12.44 -21.68 -14.62
N PRO A 56 13.35 -22.54 -15.13
CA PRO A 56 14.78 -22.32 -15.02
C PRO A 56 15.19 -21.02 -15.72
N ARG A 57 15.91 -20.14 -15.02
CA ARG A 57 16.58 -18.98 -15.64
C ARG A 57 17.98 -19.42 -16.09
N GLY A 58 18.29 -19.21 -17.37
CA GLY A 58 19.62 -19.45 -17.93
C GLY A 58 20.74 -18.65 -17.25
N PRO A 59 22.01 -18.95 -17.60
CA PRO A 59 23.18 -18.45 -16.88
C PRO A 59 23.25 -16.91 -16.97
N ARG A 60 22.95 -16.23 -15.86
CA ARG A 60 23.22 -14.79 -15.72
C ARG A 60 24.70 -14.59 -15.44
N SER A 61 25.34 -13.76 -16.25
CA SER A 61 26.59 -13.11 -15.89
C SER A 61 26.43 -12.48 -14.50
N LYS A 62 27.47 -12.59 -13.67
CA LYS A 62 27.52 -12.02 -12.31
C LYS A 62 27.61 -10.50 -12.39
N GLU A 63 26.54 -9.84 -12.82
CA GLU A 63 26.34 -8.44 -12.56
C GLU A 63 25.85 -8.32 -11.12
N ARG A 64 26.80 -7.97 -10.27
CA ARG A 64 26.64 -7.73 -8.84
C ARG A 64 25.53 -6.68 -8.69
N THR A 65 24.32 -7.15 -8.42
CA THR A 65 23.16 -6.30 -8.15
C THR A 65 23.39 -5.61 -6.82
N THR A 66 24.10 -4.49 -6.87
CA THR A 66 23.93 -3.44 -5.89
C THR A 66 22.45 -3.12 -5.89
N THR A 67 21.84 -3.24 -4.71
CA THR A 67 20.47 -2.83 -4.45
C THR A 67 20.42 -1.34 -4.79
N THR A 68 19.96 -1.02 -5.99
CA THR A 68 19.70 0.35 -6.40
C THR A 68 18.62 0.87 -5.47
N ALA A 69 19.05 1.69 -4.52
CA ALA A 69 18.17 2.55 -3.76
C ALA A 69 17.35 3.33 -4.79
N HIS A 70 16.05 3.06 -4.86
CA HIS A 70 15.14 3.97 -5.53
C HIS A 70 15.16 5.26 -4.72
N THR A 71 15.89 6.25 -5.24
CA THR A 71 15.98 7.60 -4.72
C THR A 71 14.57 8.19 -4.71
N SER A 72 13.91 8.13 -3.56
CA SER A 72 12.79 9.03 -3.28
C SER A 72 13.37 10.43 -3.32
N THR A 73 13.00 11.23 -4.30
CA THR A 73 13.37 12.65 -4.38
C THR A 73 12.97 13.31 -3.07
N ALA A 74 13.95 13.84 -2.35
CA ALA A 74 13.72 14.55 -1.10
C ALA A 74 12.80 15.75 -1.36
N THR A 75 11.78 15.90 -0.53
CA THR A 75 10.89 17.06 -0.56
C THR A 75 11.63 18.30 -0.05
N PRO A 76 11.35 19.53 -0.57
CA PRO A 76 11.91 20.75 -0.02
C PRO A 76 11.63 20.86 1.49
N GLY A 77 12.68 21.05 2.31
CA GLY A 77 12.57 21.09 3.77
C GLY A 77 12.63 19.73 4.48
N GLU A 78 12.70 18.62 3.75
CA GLU A 78 12.81 17.28 4.33
C GLU A 78 14.10 17.12 5.15
N ASP A 79 15.20 17.75 4.74
CA ASP A 79 16.46 17.68 5.47
C ASP A 79 16.36 18.28 6.88
N ASP A 80 15.61 19.38 7.05
CA ASP A 80 15.37 20.00 8.36
C ASP A 80 14.45 19.15 9.26
N ALA A 81 13.60 18.32 8.65
CA ALA A 81 12.73 17.38 9.34
C ALA A 81 13.36 15.98 9.50
N THR A 82 14.61 15.77 9.04
CA THR A 82 15.29 14.47 9.08
C THR A 82 16.31 14.41 10.21
N LEU A 83 16.15 13.42 11.08
CA LEU A 83 17.12 13.10 12.10
C LEU A 83 17.93 11.84 11.74
N TRP A 84 19.19 11.88 12.12
CA TRP A 84 20.07 10.74 12.19
C TRP A 84 19.95 10.11 13.57
N ILE A 85 19.71 8.80 13.61
CA ILE A 85 19.61 8.00 14.84
C ILE A 85 20.67 6.91 14.75
N GLY A 86 21.76 7.06 15.49
CA GLY A 86 22.89 6.14 15.44
C GLY A 86 23.26 5.55 16.78
N ASP A 87 24.49 5.03 16.80
CA ASP A 87 25.04 4.15 17.83
C ASP A 87 24.24 2.85 18.01
N LEU A 88 23.52 2.43 16.95
CA LEU A 88 22.73 1.20 16.94
C LEU A 88 23.66 -0.02 16.85
N PRO A 89 23.60 -1.00 17.76
CA PRO A 89 24.21 -2.29 17.55
C PRO A 89 23.71 -2.94 16.26
N ARG A 90 24.57 -3.70 15.56
CA ARG A 90 24.20 -4.33 14.28
C ARG A 90 22.91 -5.15 14.35
N LYS A 91 22.69 -5.88 15.44
CA LYS A 91 21.47 -6.67 15.67
C LYS A 91 20.22 -5.78 15.89
N ALA A 92 20.41 -4.62 16.51
CA ALA A 92 19.36 -3.63 16.78
C ALA A 92 19.04 -2.71 15.58
N ALA A 93 19.88 -2.68 14.55
CA ALA A 93 19.66 -1.87 13.35
C ALA A 93 18.61 -2.49 12.42
N THR A 94 17.40 -2.70 12.93
CA THR A 94 16.23 -3.19 12.21
C THR A 94 15.06 -2.24 12.37
N LYS A 95 14.14 -2.25 11.42
CA LYS A 95 12.96 -1.37 11.46
C LYS A 95 12.09 -1.62 12.69
N ARG A 96 11.92 -2.89 13.10
CA ARG A 96 11.14 -3.29 14.28
C ARG A 96 11.71 -2.67 15.55
N VAL A 97 13.01 -2.84 15.77
CA VAL A 97 13.71 -2.33 16.94
C VAL A 97 13.68 -0.81 16.96
N LEU A 98 13.94 -0.16 15.82
CA LEU A 98 13.90 1.29 15.75
C LEU A 98 12.51 1.87 16.06
N HIS A 99 11.44 1.20 15.63
CA HIS A 99 10.08 1.58 16.02
C HIS A 99 9.85 1.48 17.53
N ASP A 100 10.32 0.41 18.18
CA ASP A 100 10.20 0.23 19.63
C ASP A 100 11.02 1.27 20.41
N ILE A 101 12.25 1.55 19.96
CA ILE A 101 13.09 2.62 20.50
C ILE A 101 12.36 3.95 20.43
N LEU A 102 11.91 4.35 19.23
CA LEU A 102 11.23 5.63 19.03
C LEU A 102 9.92 5.70 19.82
N TYR A 103 9.18 4.61 19.92
CA TYR A 103 7.95 4.54 20.71
C TYR A 103 8.20 4.81 22.20
N ARG A 104 9.34 4.34 22.74
CA ARG A 104 9.71 4.52 24.15
C ARG A 104 10.43 5.85 24.41
N ALA A 105 11.23 6.32 23.45
CA ALA A 105 12.12 7.46 23.60
C ALA A 105 11.48 8.81 23.26
N LEU A 106 10.49 8.83 22.34
CA LEU A 106 9.85 10.08 21.95
C LEU A 106 9.00 10.64 23.10
N PRO A 107 9.03 11.97 23.35
CA PRO A 107 8.25 12.60 24.40
C PRO A 107 6.74 12.30 24.28
N ARG A 108 6.17 11.69 25.34
CA ARG A 108 4.71 11.52 25.44
C ARG A 108 4.03 12.87 25.61
N GLY A 109 2.80 13.02 25.10
CA GLY A 109 2.02 14.25 25.20
C GLY A 109 2.38 15.37 24.20
N ARG A 110 3.46 15.26 23.42
CA ARG A 110 3.82 16.28 22.40
C ARG A 110 3.19 16.04 21.02
N SER A 111 2.20 15.14 20.91
CA SER A 111 1.55 14.80 19.64
C SER A 111 2.53 14.36 18.53
N ILE A 112 3.73 13.90 18.89
CA ILE A 112 4.73 13.42 17.92
C ILE A 112 4.30 12.04 17.46
N ILE A 113 4.04 11.89 16.17
CA ILE A 113 3.75 10.58 15.59
C ILE A 113 5.04 9.85 15.27
N MET A 114 4.93 8.54 15.09
CA MET A 114 6.02 7.72 14.62
C MET A 114 6.57 8.26 13.26
N PRO A 115 7.86 8.63 13.17
CA PRO A 115 8.42 9.17 11.95
C PRO A 115 8.57 8.09 10.86
N ALA A 116 8.76 8.54 9.62
CA ALA A 116 9.05 7.64 8.52
C ALA A 116 10.54 7.24 8.55
N ILE A 117 10.82 5.96 8.75
CA ILE A 117 12.19 5.41 8.65
C ILE A 117 12.52 5.22 7.17
N VAL A 118 13.46 6.01 6.65
CA VAL A 118 13.79 6.05 5.21
C VAL A 118 15.04 5.26 4.85
N ALA A 119 15.98 5.14 5.79
CA ALA A 119 17.20 4.37 5.61
C ALA A 119 17.62 3.72 6.92
N ILE A 120 18.21 2.52 6.83
CA ILE A 120 18.85 1.83 7.95
C ILE A 120 20.15 1.21 7.42
N HIS A 121 21.25 1.53 8.08
CA HIS A 121 22.58 1.01 7.77
C HIS A 121 23.10 0.25 8.98
N ALA A 122 22.99 -1.08 8.98
CA ALA A 122 23.37 -1.91 10.14
C ALA A 122 24.89 -2.00 10.40
N LYS A 123 25.71 -1.63 9.41
CA LYS A 123 27.17 -1.63 9.48
C LYS A 123 27.66 -0.37 8.78
N ALA A 124 27.69 0.74 9.52
CA ALA A 124 27.95 2.07 8.96
C ALA A 124 29.34 2.58 9.32
N TYR A 125 29.68 2.61 10.60
CA TYR A 125 30.95 3.12 11.11
C TYR A 125 31.44 2.26 12.27
N LYS A 126 32.70 2.44 12.67
CA LYS A 126 33.26 1.80 13.87
C LYS A 126 33.27 2.77 15.04
N SER A 127 32.82 2.31 16.20
CA SER A 127 33.00 2.97 17.50
C SER A 127 33.50 1.91 18.47
N ASP A 128 34.57 2.22 19.21
CA ASP A 128 35.15 1.32 20.21
C ASP A 128 35.52 -0.07 19.64
N GLY A 129 36.03 -0.10 18.41
CA GLY A 129 36.38 -1.33 17.69
C GLY A 129 35.18 -2.11 17.11
N GLU A 130 33.95 -1.78 17.50
CA GLU A 130 32.73 -2.45 17.05
C GLU A 130 32.03 -1.71 15.91
N TRP A 131 31.37 -2.46 15.02
CA TRP A 131 30.53 -1.86 13.98
C TRP A 131 29.20 -1.39 14.55
N ARG A 132 28.92 -0.10 14.37
CA ARG A 132 27.65 0.55 14.69
C ARG A 132 26.88 0.86 13.42
N GLY A 133 25.56 0.86 13.57
CA GLY A 133 24.62 1.25 12.55
C GLY A 133 23.94 2.58 12.87
N TYR A 134 23.25 3.12 11.86
CA TYR A 134 22.37 4.27 12.02
C TYR A 134 21.11 4.10 11.17
N ALA A 135 20.14 4.96 11.45
CA ALA A 135 18.95 5.14 10.65
C ALA A 135 18.67 6.62 10.39
N LEU A 136 17.95 6.88 9.30
CA LEU A 136 17.40 8.20 8.99
C LEU A 136 15.89 8.16 9.20
N ALA A 137 15.39 9.06 10.02
CA ALA A 137 13.98 9.18 10.36
C ALA A 137 13.47 10.58 9.99
N VAL A 138 12.42 10.62 9.18
CA VAL A 138 11.78 11.86 8.70
C VAL A 138 10.51 12.12 9.50
N PHE A 139 10.47 13.26 10.17
CA PHE A 139 9.33 13.76 10.93
C PHE A 139 8.40 14.61 10.05
N ARG A 140 7.20 14.95 10.53
CA ARG A 140 6.25 15.72 9.72
C ARG A 140 6.77 17.09 9.35
N ASP A 141 7.50 17.72 10.27
CA ASP A 141 8.12 19.02 10.10
C ASP A 141 9.33 19.19 11.02
N LYS A 142 10.00 20.33 10.86
CA LYS A 142 11.16 20.74 11.65
C LYS A 142 10.87 20.81 13.15
N ALA A 143 9.68 21.27 13.56
CA ALA A 143 9.33 21.41 14.97
C ALA A 143 9.23 20.03 15.66
N GLU A 144 8.69 19.02 14.97
CA GLU A 144 8.72 17.64 15.47
C GLU A 144 10.12 17.05 15.53
N ALA A 145 10.93 17.29 14.49
CA ALA A 145 12.32 16.85 14.51
C ALA A 145 13.10 17.50 15.66
N GLU A 146 12.87 18.78 15.95
CA GLU A 146 13.45 19.49 17.08
C GLU A 146 13.02 18.88 18.42
N ALA A 147 11.72 18.63 18.60
CA ALA A 147 11.22 18.01 19.82
C ALA A 147 11.71 16.56 20.00
N ALA A 148 11.98 15.84 18.91
CA ALA A 148 12.50 14.48 18.95
C ALA A 148 14.00 14.39 19.29
N LEU A 149 14.75 15.50 19.29
CA LEU A 149 16.13 15.53 19.77
C LEU A 149 16.22 15.21 21.28
N ASP A 150 15.14 15.40 22.04
CA ASP A 150 15.07 15.04 23.46
C ASP A 150 15.26 13.53 23.69
N ALA A 151 15.08 12.70 22.65
CA ALA A 151 15.37 11.26 22.69
C ALA A 151 16.88 10.93 22.64
N ASN A 152 17.76 11.92 22.44
CA ASN A 152 19.20 11.71 22.41
C ASN A 152 19.72 11.18 23.75
N GLY A 153 20.50 10.11 23.72
CA GLY A 153 21.01 9.45 24.91
C GLY A 153 20.05 8.45 25.55
N PHE A 154 18.86 8.23 24.98
CA PHE A 154 17.92 7.22 25.47
C PHE A 154 18.57 5.83 25.54
N GLU A 155 18.47 5.20 26.70
CA GLU A 155 19.09 3.92 26.99
C GLU A 155 18.08 2.79 26.89
N LEU A 156 18.40 1.78 26.08
CA LEU A 156 17.55 0.63 25.86
C LEU A 156 18.14 -0.58 26.58
N HIS A 157 17.52 -0.99 27.70
CA HIS A 157 18.03 -2.08 28.55
C HIS A 157 17.57 -3.48 28.12
N SER A 158 16.47 -3.60 27.37
CA SER A 158 16.05 -4.88 26.80
C SER A 158 15.22 -4.70 25.52
N LEU A 159 15.45 -5.60 24.58
CA LEU A 159 14.65 -5.77 23.38
C LEU A 159 13.85 -7.07 23.50
N CYS A 160 12.56 -7.02 23.22
CA CYS A 160 11.74 -8.23 23.24
C CYS A 160 12.25 -9.24 22.20
N GLY A 161 12.87 -10.31 22.68
CA GLY A 161 13.26 -11.47 21.89
C GLY A 161 14.62 -11.40 21.21
N GLU A 162 15.51 -10.47 21.57
CA GLU A 162 16.89 -10.47 21.08
C GLU A 162 17.91 -10.20 22.20
N ASP A 163 18.95 -11.05 22.26
CA ASP A 163 20.14 -10.84 23.11
C ASP A 163 20.99 -9.69 22.56
N VAL A 164 20.56 -8.46 22.86
CA VAL A 164 21.31 -7.23 22.59
C VAL A 164 21.64 -6.59 23.93
N PRO A 165 22.92 -6.34 24.24
CA PRO A 165 23.30 -5.66 25.47
C PRO A 165 22.72 -4.23 25.50
N PRO A 166 22.55 -3.63 26.68
CA PRO A 166 22.09 -2.26 26.79
C PRO A 166 22.95 -1.31 25.96
N PHE A 167 22.29 -0.38 25.26
CA PHE A 167 22.98 0.64 24.48
C PHE A 167 22.21 1.94 24.52
N ARG A 168 22.95 3.04 24.31
CA ARG A 168 22.38 4.39 24.19
C ARG A 168 22.32 4.76 22.73
N ILE A 169 21.18 5.32 22.31
CA ILE A 169 21.07 5.90 20.97
C ILE A 169 21.62 7.32 20.97
N ARG A 170 22.14 7.73 19.82
CA ARG A 170 22.49 9.12 19.55
C ARG A 170 21.55 9.67 18.49
N VAL A 171 20.87 10.77 18.81
CA VAL A 171 19.95 11.44 17.91
C VAL A 171 20.52 12.81 17.56
N GLN A 172 20.72 13.07 16.27
CA GLN A 172 21.31 14.30 15.78
C GLN A 172 20.57 14.79 14.54
N ARG A 173 20.64 16.09 14.27
CA ARG A 173 20.27 16.60 12.95
C ARG A 173 21.18 15.97 11.90
N ARG A 174 20.61 15.73 10.72
CA ARG A 174 21.41 15.30 9.58
C ARG A 174 22.39 16.41 9.22
N ASN A 175 23.68 16.23 9.52
CA ASN A 175 24.72 17.15 9.05
C ASN A 175 24.81 17.04 7.53
N VAL A 176 24.47 18.12 6.83
CA VAL A 176 24.47 18.23 5.35
C VAL A 176 25.87 18.03 4.74
N ARG A 177 26.94 17.92 5.55
CA ARG A 177 28.33 17.99 5.09
C ARG A 177 28.96 16.70 4.56
N GLU A 178 28.30 15.55 4.53
CA GLU A 178 28.89 14.30 3.98
C GLU A 178 27.91 13.50 3.11
N SER A 179 27.42 14.10 2.03
CA SER A 179 26.84 13.35 0.91
C SER A 179 27.24 14.02 -0.41
N PRO A 180 27.64 13.26 -1.45
CA PRO A 180 27.90 13.84 -2.75
C PRO A 180 26.63 14.54 -3.23
N SER A 181 26.79 15.79 -3.67
CA SER A 181 25.72 16.62 -4.21
C SER A 181 24.94 15.86 -5.28
N THR A 182 23.78 15.34 -4.90
CA THR A 182 22.76 14.97 -5.88
C THR A 182 22.02 16.26 -6.16
N GLY A 183 22.18 16.75 -7.40
CA GLY A 183 21.71 18.06 -7.83
C GLY A 183 20.25 18.30 -7.45
N SER A 184 19.91 19.57 -7.24
CA SER A 184 18.57 20.02 -6.90
C SER A 184 17.58 19.53 -7.96
N ALA A 185 16.94 18.39 -7.68
CA ALA A 185 15.74 18.00 -8.38
C ALA A 185 14.65 18.92 -7.87
N THR A 186 14.23 19.85 -8.72
CA THR A 186 12.93 20.52 -8.59
C THR A 186 11.90 19.47 -8.19
N PRO A 187 11.06 19.69 -7.14
CA PRO A 187 9.97 18.77 -6.86
C PRO A 187 9.26 18.52 -8.19
N PRO A 188 8.94 17.27 -8.56
CA PRO A 188 8.32 17.01 -9.85
C PRO A 188 7.10 17.91 -9.89
N ALA A 189 7.15 18.91 -10.77
CA ALA A 189 5.99 19.70 -11.10
C ALA A 189 4.91 18.66 -11.37
N GLN A 190 3.79 18.74 -10.65
CA GLN A 190 2.63 17.94 -10.99
C GLN A 190 2.49 18.12 -12.50
N ARG A 191 2.72 17.03 -13.26
CA ARG A 191 2.39 17.06 -14.68
C ARG A 191 0.98 17.59 -14.71
N PRO A 192 0.70 18.69 -15.43
CA PRO A 192 -0.66 19.14 -15.61
C PRO A 192 -1.44 17.91 -16.02
N GLN A 193 -2.38 17.48 -15.17
CA GLN A 193 -3.22 16.34 -15.49
C GLN A 193 -4.24 16.86 -16.50
N THR A 194 -3.77 17.12 -17.72
CA THR A 194 -4.61 17.44 -18.88
C THR A 194 -5.36 16.21 -19.39
N LEU A 195 -5.42 15.12 -18.61
CA LEU A 195 -6.31 14.00 -18.88
C LEU A 195 -7.69 14.36 -18.31
N GLN A 196 -8.43 15.20 -19.03
CA GLN A 196 -9.86 15.34 -18.80
C GLN A 196 -10.52 13.95 -18.88
N HIS A 197 -11.08 13.48 -17.76
CA HIS A 197 -12.00 12.33 -17.67
C HIS A 197 -11.58 11.01 -18.33
N GLN A 198 -10.29 10.76 -18.59
CA GLN A 198 -9.90 9.51 -19.24
C GLN A 198 -9.76 8.37 -18.23
N ASP A 199 -10.53 7.31 -18.46
CA ASP A 199 -10.36 6.03 -17.79
C ASP A 199 -8.94 5.46 -18.06
N PRO A 200 -8.42 4.63 -17.15
CA PRO A 200 -7.19 3.91 -17.42
C PRO A 200 -7.36 3.03 -18.68
N PRO A 201 -6.29 2.80 -19.47
CA PRO A 201 -6.36 1.92 -20.63
C PRO A 201 -6.95 0.56 -20.25
N MET A 202 -7.83 0.00 -21.09
CA MET A 202 -8.53 -1.26 -20.80
C MET A 202 -7.57 -2.40 -20.42
N ARG A 203 -6.40 -2.48 -21.07
CA ARG A 203 -5.36 -3.46 -20.73
C ARG A 203 -4.94 -3.40 -19.25
N ARG A 204 -4.96 -2.22 -18.62
CA ARG A 204 -4.70 -2.07 -17.18
C ARG A 204 -5.87 -2.54 -16.33
N VAL A 205 -7.11 -2.27 -16.75
CA VAL A 205 -8.32 -2.77 -16.08
C VAL A 205 -8.33 -4.31 -16.09
N LEU A 206 -8.05 -4.92 -17.24
CA LEU A 206 -7.98 -6.37 -17.41
C LEU A 206 -6.78 -7.01 -16.67
N ALA A 207 -5.71 -6.25 -16.39
CA ALA A 207 -4.60 -6.76 -15.59
C ALA A 207 -4.97 -6.98 -14.10
N CYS A 208 -6.13 -6.48 -13.66
CA CYS A 208 -6.60 -6.61 -12.28
C CYS A 208 -7.50 -7.83 -12.04
N ILE A 209 -7.99 -8.49 -13.09
CA ILE A 209 -8.94 -9.60 -12.97
C ILE A 209 -8.22 -10.95 -13.03
N THR A 210 -8.86 -11.96 -12.44
CA THR A 210 -8.38 -13.34 -12.53
C THR A 210 -8.69 -13.93 -13.91
N ARG A 211 -8.03 -15.04 -14.24
CA ARG A 211 -8.33 -15.77 -15.48
C ARG A 211 -9.79 -16.19 -15.59
N GLY A 212 -10.38 -16.71 -14.51
CA GLY A 212 -11.79 -17.12 -14.52
C GLY A 212 -12.74 -15.94 -14.76
N GLU A 213 -12.45 -14.77 -14.19
CA GLU A 213 -13.22 -13.56 -14.47
C GLU A 213 -13.04 -13.07 -15.92
N ALA A 214 -11.85 -13.23 -16.49
CA ALA A 214 -11.59 -12.90 -17.89
C ALA A 214 -12.37 -13.83 -18.85
N GLU A 215 -12.41 -15.14 -18.56
CA GLU A 215 -13.20 -16.11 -19.31
C GLU A 215 -14.70 -15.82 -19.22
N GLU A 216 -15.22 -15.53 -18.03
CA GLU A 216 -16.64 -15.17 -17.82
C GLU A 216 -17.01 -13.89 -18.59
N ARG A 217 -16.15 -12.87 -18.54
CA ARG A 217 -16.35 -11.62 -19.29
C ARG A 217 -16.35 -11.87 -20.79
N LEU A 218 -15.43 -12.69 -21.29
CA LEU A 218 -15.35 -12.98 -22.72
C LEU A 218 -16.60 -13.72 -23.20
N GLU A 219 -17.06 -14.73 -22.47
CA GLU A 219 -18.29 -15.44 -22.79
C GLU A 219 -19.52 -14.51 -22.76
N HIS A 220 -19.54 -13.53 -21.85
CA HIS A 220 -20.63 -12.54 -21.80
C HIS A 220 -20.65 -11.62 -23.03
N ILE A 221 -19.48 -11.14 -23.48
CA ILE A 221 -19.36 -10.18 -24.59
C ILE A 221 -19.43 -10.90 -25.95
N ARG A 222 -18.84 -12.08 -26.06
CA ARG A 222 -18.79 -12.93 -27.25
C ARG A 222 -19.17 -14.38 -26.87
N PRO A 223 -20.48 -14.68 -26.74
CA PRO A 223 -20.93 -16.02 -26.41
C PRO A 223 -20.42 -17.07 -27.40
N GLY A 224 -19.97 -18.21 -26.88
CA GLY A 224 -19.47 -19.34 -27.69
C GLY A 224 -17.96 -19.29 -28.00
N VAL A 225 -17.23 -18.26 -27.57
CA VAL A 225 -15.76 -18.26 -27.64
C VAL A 225 -15.19 -19.03 -26.45
N ALA A 226 -14.58 -20.18 -26.71
CA ALA A 226 -14.02 -21.05 -25.67
C ALA A 226 -12.74 -20.47 -25.02
N GLY A 227 -12.90 -19.46 -24.16
CA GLY A 227 -11.79 -18.77 -23.47
C GLY A 227 -10.86 -19.70 -22.68
N GLY A 228 -11.39 -20.82 -22.17
CA GLY A 228 -10.62 -21.86 -21.47
C GLY A 228 -9.49 -22.51 -22.28
N SER A 229 -9.55 -22.44 -23.62
CA SER A 229 -8.53 -22.96 -24.53
C SER A 229 -7.42 -21.95 -24.86
N LEU A 230 -7.63 -20.66 -24.56
CA LEU A 230 -6.70 -19.58 -24.92
C LEU A 230 -5.57 -19.46 -23.90
N SER A 231 -4.37 -19.11 -24.37
CA SER A 231 -3.30 -18.63 -23.48
C SER A 231 -3.71 -17.31 -22.80
N ASP A 232 -3.12 -16.98 -21.66
CA ASP A 232 -3.44 -15.72 -20.94
C ASP A 232 -3.27 -14.48 -21.83
N LYS A 233 -2.25 -14.46 -22.69
CA LYS A 233 -2.03 -13.35 -23.62
C LYS A 233 -3.16 -13.27 -24.66
N CYS A 234 -3.49 -14.40 -25.28
CA CYS A 234 -4.56 -14.47 -26.28
C CYS A 234 -5.92 -14.09 -25.68
N LEU A 235 -6.20 -14.53 -24.44
CA LEU A 235 -7.43 -14.18 -23.73
C LEU A 235 -7.53 -12.67 -23.49
N VAL A 236 -6.44 -12.02 -23.09
CA VAL A 236 -6.41 -10.57 -22.89
C VAL A 236 -6.57 -9.82 -24.21
N ASP A 237 -5.89 -10.23 -25.27
CA ASP A 237 -5.98 -9.58 -26.57
C ASP A 237 -7.40 -9.75 -27.17
N GLU A 238 -8.02 -10.94 -27.05
CA GLU A 238 -9.41 -11.18 -27.46
C GLU A 238 -10.41 -10.31 -26.68
N LEU A 239 -10.22 -10.14 -25.36
CA LEU A 239 -11.04 -9.24 -24.55
C LEU A 239 -10.87 -7.77 -24.93
N LEU A 240 -9.67 -7.36 -25.33
CA LEU A 240 -9.44 -6.00 -25.81
C LEU A 240 -10.20 -5.75 -27.11
N ASP A 241 -10.11 -6.67 -28.07
CA ASP A 241 -10.85 -6.59 -29.33
C ASP A 241 -12.37 -6.65 -29.10
N ALA A 242 -12.83 -7.48 -28.15
CA ALA A 242 -14.22 -7.56 -27.77
C ALA A 242 -14.74 -6.25 -27.15
N HIS A 243 -13.96 -5.62 -26.29
CA HIS A 243 -14.30 -4.34 -25.67
C HIS A 243 -14.19 -3.14 -26.62
N GLU A 244 -13.33 -3.20 -27.63
CA GLU A 244 -13.26 -2.18 -28.68
C GLU A 244 -14.51 -2.25 -29.57
N ALA A 245 -14.95 -3.47 -29.92
CA ALA A 245 -16.17 -3.69 -30.69
C ALA A 245 -17.45 -3.40 -29.88
N SER A 246 -17.44 -3.69 -28.58
CA SER A 246 -18.58 -3.51 -27.66
C SER A 246 -18.10 -2.93 -26.32
N PRO A 247 -17.97 -1.60 -26.22
CA PRO A 247 -17.56 -0.93 -24.99
C PRO A 247 -18.52 -1.23 -23.82
N PRO A 248 -18.03 -1.33 -22.58
CA PRO A 248 -18.90 -1.54 -21.41
C PRO A 248 -19.96 -0.44 -21.30
N VAL A 249 -21.18 -0.84 -20.94
CA VAL A 249 -22.26 0.12 -20.64
C VAL A 249 -21.88 0.89 -19.38
N GLU A 250 -21.97 2.21 -19.43
CA GLU A 250 -21.81 3.07 -18.25
C GLU A 250 -23.16 3.36 -17.60
N ILE A 251 -23.24 3.13 -16.29
CA ILE A 251 -24.38 3.56 -15.47
C ILE A 251 -23.86 4.56 -14.44
N ARG A 252 -24.50 5.74 -14.39
CA ARG A 252 -24.16 6.79 -13.44
C ARG A 252 -24.99 6.65 -12.16
N HIS A 253 -24.32 6.81 -11.04
CA HIS A 253 -24.92 6.76 -9.70
C HIS A 253 -24.57 8.04 -8.95
N ASP A 254 -25.55 8.59 -8.26
CA ASP A 254 -25.31 9.62 -7.25
C ASP A 254 -25.11 8.93 -5.89
N GLY A 255 -24.04 9.29 -5.20
CA GLY A 255 -23.90 8.94 -3.79
C GLY A 255 -25.02 9.58 -2.96
N VAL A 256 -25.25 9.06 -1.76
CA VAL A 256 -26.20 9.68 -0.83
C VAL A 256 -25.60 10.97 -0.30
N PRO A 257 -26.27 12.13 -0.50
CA PRO A 257 -25.77 13.40 -0.01
C PRO A 257 -25.59 13.38 1.51
N LEU A 258 -24.46 13.92 1.97
CA LEU A 258 -24.20 14.12 3.40
C LEU A 258 -24.66 15.52 3.82
N PRO A 259 -25.05 15.72 5.10
CA PRO A 259 -25.35 17.04 5.61
C PRO A 259 -24.19 18.01 5.40
N ARG A 260 -24.49 19.21 4.88
CA ARG A 260 -23.48 20.23 4.55
C ARG A 260 -22.57 20.56 5.72
N GLU A 261 -23.13 20.69 6.91
CA GLU A 261 -22.39 20.97 8.14
C GLU A 261 -21.36 19.87 8.47
N ALA A 262 -21.72 18.60 8.27
CA ALA A 262 -20.81 17.48 8.49
C ALA A 262 -19.66 17.49 7.46
N CYS A 263 -19.97 17.79 6.19
CA CYS A 263 -18.97 17.94 5.13
C CYS A 263 -18.01 19.11 5.40
N ASP A 264 -18.54 20.27 5.80
CA ASP A 264 -17.74 21.46 6.11
C ASP A 264 -16.86 21.24 7.34
N GLU A 265 -17.39 20.59 8.38
CA GLU A 265 -16.64 20.24 9.58
C GLU A 265 -15.45 19.35 9.23
N ILE A 266 -15.68 18.21 8.57
CA ILE A 266 -14.60 17.26 8.29
C ILE A 266 -13.57 17.85 7.31
N ARG A 267 -14.00 18.66 6.35
CA ARG A 267 -13.11 19.38 5.44
C ARG A 267 -12.19 20.33 6.20
N ARG A 268 -12.74 21.14 7.13
CA ARG A 268 -11.95 22.01 8.01
C ARG A 268 -10.92 21.22 8.82
N VAL A 269 -11.27 20.03 9.30
CA VAL A 269 -10.34 19.16 10.04
C VAL A 269 -9.24 18.61 9.12
N LEU A 270 -9.59 18.16 7.92
CA LEU A 270 -8.63 17.67 6.92
C LEU A 270 -7.63 18.75 6.49
N GLU A 271 -8.11 19.97 6.24
CA GLU A 271 -7.26 21.12 5.87
C GLU A 271 -6.23 21.46 6.96
N LYS A 272 -6.59 21.26 8.23
CA LYS A 272 -5.70 21.48 9.39
C LYS A 272 -4.87 20.25 9.76
N THR A 273 -5.13 19.09 9.15
CA THR A 273 -4.53 17.83 9.56
C THR A 273 -3.04 17.84 9.22
N ARG A 274 -2.21 17.56 10.23
CA ARG A 274 -0.77 17.36 10.05
C ARG A 274 -0.52 15.95 9.53
N TRP A 275 -0.50 15.79 8.20
CA TRP A 275 -0.29 14.51 7.52
C TRP A 275 1.05 13.85 7.90
N PRO A 276 1.14 12.51 7.85
CA PRO A 276 2.42 11.82 8.02
C PRO A 276 3.48 12.32 7.04
N ALA A 277 4.74 12.34 7.50
CA ALA A 277 5.89 12.81 6.73
C ALA A 277 6.04 12.14 5.35
N ARG A 278 5.64 10.88 5.26
CA ARG A 278 5.57 10.13 4.00
C ARG A 278 4.25 9.36 3.89
N PRO A 279 3.73 9.16 2.67
CA PRO A 279 2.58 8.30 2.44
C PRO A 279 2.82 6.90 3.04
N GLN A 280 1.88 6.42 3.86
CA GLN A 280 2.02 5.11 4.51
C GLN A 280 1.92 3.95 3.50
N ARG A 281 1.24 4.16 2.37
CA ARG A 281 1.18 3.21 1.25
C ARG A 281 2.13 3.67 0.15
N LYS A 282 3.19 2.88 -0.09
CA LYS A 282 4.15 3.14 -1.16
C LYS A 282 3.48 2.91 -2.53
N ARG A 283 3.89 3.68 -3.55
CA ARG A 283 3.43 3.56 -4.95
C ARG A 283 1.97 3.91 -5.21
N VAL A 284 1.31 4.56 -4.25
CA VAL A 284 0.01 5.19 -4.49
C VAL A 284 0.24 6.61 -4.99
N HIS A 285 -0.46 6.98 -6.06
CA HIS A 285 -0.46 8.35 -6.59
C HIS A 285 -1.42 9.21 -5.76
N ALA A 286 -0.95 9.66 -4.61
CA ALA A 286 -1.63 10.64 -3.76
C ALA A 286 -0.60 11.63 -3.21
N ARG A 287 -1.02 12.87 -2.94
CA ARG A 287 -0.20 13.85 -2.23
C ARG A 287 0.04 13.38 -0.80
N HIS A 288 -1.03 12.94 -0.14
CA HIS A 288 -0.96 12.34 1.18
C HIS A 288 -1.83 11.08 1.26
N TYR A 289 -1.36 10.10 2.06
CA TYR A 289 -2.06 8.84 2.30
C TYR A 289 -1.81 8.40 3.74
N MET A 290 -2.86 8.27 4.54
CA MET A 290 -2.81 7.76 5.90
C MET A 290 -3.85 6.66 6.13
N ILE A 291 -3.48 5.70 6.98
CA ILE A 291 -4.36 4.67 7.51
C ILE A 291 -4.51 4.91 9.01
N LEU A 292 -5.76 5.04 9.47
CA LEU A 292 -6.08 5.22 10.87
C LEU A 292 -6.94 4.07 11.38
N LYS A 293 -6.60 3.48 12.52
CA LYS A 293 -7.49 2.54 13.21
C LYS A 293 -8.61 3.30 13.90
N ARG A 294 -9.83 2.76 13.89
CA ARG A 294 -11.00 3.37 14.54
C ARG A 294 -10.79 3.56 16.04
N LYS A 295 -10.12 2.61 16.70
CA LYS A 295 -9.77 2.73 18.12
C LYS A 295 -8.93 3.97 18.36
N VAL A 296 -9.32 4.75 19.36
CA VAL A 296 -8.63 5.95 19.82
C VAL A 296 -7.61 5.57 20.89
N ALA A 297 -6.38 6.06 20.74
CA ALA A 297 -5.35 5.96 21.76
C ALA A 297 -5.43 7.15 22.75
N VAL A 298 -4.83 7.01 23.95
CA VAL A 298 -4.86 8.05 24.99
C VAL A 298 -4.30 9.40 24.49
N ASP A 299 -3.31 9.38 23.59
CA ASP A 299 -2.67 10.58 23.02
C ASP A 299 -2.83 10.64 21.49
N ASP A 300 -4.01 10.31 20.98
CA ASP A 300 -4.26 10.23 19.54
C ASP A 300 -4.29 11.60 18.87
N CYS A 301 -3.21 11.97 18.19
CA CYS A 301 -3.12 13.24 17.46
C CYS A 301 -4.13 13.41 16.30
N TYR A 302 -4.84 12.33 15.92
CA TYR A 302 -5.89 12.36 14.91
C TYR A 302 -7.30 12.25 15.53
N LEU A 303 -7.44 12.49 16.84
CA LEU A 303 -8.73 12.39 17.55
C LEU A 303 -9.83 13.23 16.90
N GLU A 304 -9.56 14.49 16.54
CA GLU A 304 -10.57 15.37 15.92
C GLU A 304 -11.05 14.79 14.58
N LEU A 305 -10.11 14.31 13.75
CA LEU A 305 -10.42 13.69 12.45
C LEU A 305 -11.21 12.39 12.60
N LYS A 306 -10.78 11.49 13.50
CA LYS A 306 -11.51 10.25 13.81
C LYS A 306 -12.92 10.54 14.31
N SER A 307 -13.07 11.55 15.16
CA SER A 307 -14.37 11.95 15.73
C SER A 307 -15.30 12.50 14.65
N ALA A 308 -14.79 13.29 13.70
CA ALA A 308 -15.56 13.77 12.55
C ALA A 308 -16.00 12.62 11.64
N CYS A 309 -15.10 11.69 11.32
CA CYS A 309 -15.44 10.47 10.57
C CYS A 309 -16.51 9.63 11.27
N GLU A 310 -16.40 9.46 12.60
CA GLU A 310 -17.38 8.70 13.39
C GLU A 310 -18.77 9.36 13.39
N ARG A 311 -18.85 10.70 13.45
CA ARG A 311 -20.12 11.43 13.32
C ARG A 311 -20.76 11.17 11.96
N ILE A 312 -19.99 11.21 10.89
CA ILE A 312 -20.49 10.87 9.55
C ILE A 312 -21.01 9.44 9.52
N MET A 313 -20.25 8.46 10.01
CA MET A 313 -20.69 7.06 9.97
C MET A 313 -21.94 6.82 10.83
N LYS A 314 -22.13 7.55 11.94
CA LYS A 314 -23.38 7.51 12.71
C LYS A 314 -24.59 8.04 11.94
N ILE A 315 -24.41 8.97 11.02
CA ILE A 315 -25.49 9.47 10.15
C ILE A 315 -25.77 8.46 9.04
N VAL A 316 -24.70 7.94 8.43
CA VAL A 316 -24.78 7.06 7.25
C VAL A 316 -25.23 5.66 7.62
N ASN A 317 -24.55 5.00 8.55
CA ASN A 317 -24.84 3.65 8.98
C ASN A 317 -24.25 3.39 10.39
N PRO A 318 -25.01 3.64 11.47
CA PRO A 318 -24.54 3.49 12.84
C PRO A 318 -24.05 2.08 13.20
N SER A 319 -24.55 1.05 12.50
CA SER A 319 -24.20 -0.35 12.76
C SER A 319 -23.01 -0.83 11.93
N PHE A 320 -22.48 -0.01 11.02
CA PHE A 320 -21.36 -0.43 10.16
C PHE A 320 -20.08 -0.67 10.99
N PRO A 321 -19.54 -1.90 10.97
CA PRO A 321 -18.49 -2.29 11.90
C PRO A 321 -17.08 -1.96 11.37
N TYR A 322 -16.91 -0.79 10.75
CA TYR A 322 -15.58 -0.38 10.26
C TYR A 322 -14.57 -0.36 11.41
N ASP A 323 -13.34 -0.75 11.11
CA ASP A 323 -12.23 -0.75 12.07
C ASP A 323 -11.02 0.08 11.59
N THR A 324 -11.04 0.48 10.32
CA THR A 324 -9.97 1.20 9.67
C THR A 324 -10.52 2.29 8.75
N LEU A 325 -9.84 3.44 8.75
CA LEU A 325 -10.04 4.54 7.82
C LEU A 325 -8.83 4.61 6.89
N ALA A 326 -9.08 4.68 5.58
CA ALA A 326 -8.06 5.11 4.62
C ALA A 326 -8.39 6.53 4.16
N ILE A 327 -7.48 7.46 4.43
CA ILE A 327 -7.69 8.89 4.17
C ILE A 327 -6.60 9.37 3.22
N THR A 328 -7.00 10.06 2.17
CA THR A 328 -6.08 10.53 1.13
C THR A 328 -6.35 11.98 0.74
N GLU A 329 -5.30 12.66 0.28
CA GLU A 329 -5.37 13.95 -0.39
C GLU A 329 -4.77 13.83 -1.80
N GLY A 330 -5.49 14.28 -2.81
CA GLY A 330 -5.05 14.28 -4.20
C GLY A 330 -4.84 12.88 -4.76
N PHE A 331 -5.60 11.87 -4.28
CA PHE A 331 -5.50 10.51 -4.78
C PHE A 331 -6.14 10.38 -6.16
N VAL A 332 -5.33 9.94 -7.12
CA VAL A 332 -5.78 9.44 -8.42
C VAL A 332 -5.40 7.96 -8.49
N GLY A 333 -6.41 7.09 -8.45
CA GLY A 333 -6.21 5.65 -8.47
C GLY A 333 -6.08 5.12 -9.90
N ASN A 334 -5.07 4.29 -10.16
CA ASN A 334 -5.13 3.37 -11.31
C ASN A 334 -6.17 2.27 -11.02
N ALA A 335 -6.62 1.57 -12.07
CA ALA A 335 -7.43 0.36 -11.90
C ALA A 335 -6.73 -0.63 -10.96
N HIS A 336 -7.45 -1.11 -9.96
CA HIS A 336 -7.03 -2.13 -9.02
C HIS A 336 -8.23 -2.83 -8.38
N LYS A 337 -7.94 -3.91 -7.65
CA LYS A 337 -8.86 -4.51 -6.69
C LYS A 337 -8.24 -4.37 -5.31
N ASP A 338 -9.08 -4.13 -4.32
CA ASP A 338 -8.65 -4.22 -2.94
C ASP A 338 -8.74 -5.67 -2.47
N ASP A 339 -7.90 -6.01 -1.49
CA ASP A 339 -7.90 -7.33 -0.83
C ASP A 339 -8.91 -7.34 0.32
N ASP A 340 -10.07 -6.74 0.07
CA ASP A 340 -11.14 -6.56 1.04
C ASP A 340 -11.99 -7.82 1.14
N GLN A 341 -12.62 -7.99 2.29
CA GLN A 341 -13.52 -9.12 2.56
C GLN A 341 -14.90 -8.64 3.04
N ALA A 342 -15.18 -7.35 2.85
CA ALA A 342 -16.46 -6.71 3.15
C ALA A 342 -16.61 -5.43 2.31
N PRO A 343 -17.84 -4.90 2.17
CA PRO A 343 -18.08 -3.60 1.57
C PRO A 343 -17.35 -2.47 2.30
N GLN A 344 -17.10 -1.39 1.57
CA GLN A 344 -16.51 -0.17 2.06
C GLN A 344 -17.42 1.03 1.79
N TYR A 345 -17.38 2.02 2.67
CA TYR A 345 -18.04 3.31 2.42
C TYR A 345 -17.00 4.31 1.92
N ALA A 346 -17.27 4.94 0.79
CA ALA A 346 -16.40 5.89 0.14
C ALA A 346 -17.03 7.29 0.12
N ILE A 347 -16.26 8.29 0.52
CA ILE A 347 -16.64 9.71 0.49
C ILE A 347 -15.51 10.48 -0.20
N SER A 348 -15.86 11.47 -1.02
CA SER A 348 -14.92 12.50 -1.45
C SER A 348 -15.38 13.90 -1.05
N LEU A 349 -14.41 14.75 -0.71
CA LEU A 349 -14.63 16.09 -0.15
C LEU A 349 -13.64 17.07 -0.79
N GLY A 350 -13.94 18.36 -0.65
CA GLY A 350 -13.08 19.45 -1.11
C GLY A 350 -13.70 20.25 -2.24
N ASP A 351 -12.89 21.13 -2.82
CA ASP A 351 -13.27 22.10 -3.86
C ASP A 351 -12.96 21.59 -5.28
N PHE A 352 -12.71 20.29 -5.45
CA PHE A 352 -12.38 19.72 -6.75
C PHE A 352 -13.54 19.80 -7.76
N GLU A 353 -13.23 20.07 -9.02
CA GLU A 353 -14.22 20.29 -10.09
C GLU A 353 -13.92 19.40 -11.30
N ASP A 354 -14.99 19.10 -12.06
CA ASP A 354 -14.97 18.34 -13.31
C ASP A 354 -14.18 17.03 -13.21
N GLY A 355 -14.80 16.01 -12.62
CA GLY A 355 -14.27 14.66 -12.50
C GLY A 355 -14.20 14.17 -11.06
N GLY A 356 -13.28 13.24 -10.79
CA GLY A 356 -13.08 12.68 -9.45
C GLY A 356 -14.11 11.60 -9.06
N GLU A 357 -14.88 11.10 -10.03
CA GLU A 357 -15.83 10.01 -9.83
C GLU A 357 -15.10 8.71 -9.48
N LEU A 358 -15.72 7.91 -8.61
CA LEU A 358 -15.30 6.54 -8.34
C LEU A 358 -15.93 5.65 -9.41
N VAL A 359 -15.12 4.91 -10.15
CA VAL A 359 -15.59 3.98 -11.17
C VAL A 359 -15.37 2.55 -10.70
N ILE A 360 -16.39 1.71 -10.83
CA ILE A 360 -16.33 0.28 -10.51
C ILE A 360 -16.76 -0.50 -11.75
N ASP A 361 -15.89 -1.40 -12.19
CA ASP A 361 -16.08 -2.27 -13.35
C ASP A 361 -16.36 -3.70 -12.86
N ASP A 362 -17.60 -4.14 -13.05
CA ASP A 362 -18.03 -5.49 -12.69
C ASP A 362 -17.81 -6.53 -13.79
N GLY A 363 -17.35 -6.08 -14.96
CA GLY A 363 -17.12 -6.87 -16.16
C GLY A 363 -18.25 -6.82 -17.18
N LYS A 364 -19.42 -6.30 -16.80
CA LYS A 364 -20.58 -6.10 -17.67
C LYS A 364 -20.90 -4.62 -17.78
N VAL A 365 -20.84 -3.93 -16.65
CA VAL A 365 -21.19 -2.53 -16.48
C VAL A 365 -20.06 -1.79 -15.78
N ARG A 366 -19.87 -0.54 -16.18
CA ARG A 366 -19.08 0.45 -15.42
C ARG A 366 -20.01 1.34 -14.63
N HIS A 367 -19.94 1.22 -13.32
CA HIS A 367 -20.66 2.06 -12.38
C HIS A 367 -19.82 3.32 -12.11
N VAL A 368 -20.27 4.47 -12.58
CA VAL A 368 -19.62 5.77 -12.38
C VAL A 368 -20.34 6.50 -11.25
N ILE A 369 -19.67 6.70 -10.12
CA ILE A 369 -20.30 7.13 -8.87
C ILE A 369 -19.78 8.50 -8.47
N SER A 370 -20.69 9.47 -8.37
CA SER A 370 -20.39 10.77 -7.77
C SER A 370 -20.35 10.65 -6.25
N THR A 371 -19.18 10.89 -5.66
CA THR A 371 -18.98 10.84 -4.20
C THR A 371 -18.67 12.21 -3.60
N LYS A 372 -18.77 13.30 -4.37
CA LYS A 372 -18.46 14.65 -3.91
C LYS A 372 -19.50 15.10 -2.90
N ASN A 373 -19.10 15.31 -1.65
CA ASN A 373 -19.98 15.63 -0.52
C ASN A 373 -21.10 14.59 -0.32
N ALA A 374 -20.85 13.36 -0.76
CA ALA A 374 -21.80 12.27 -0.76
C ALA A 374 -21.08 10.97 -0.39
N VAL A 375 -21.84 9.99 0.07
CA VAL A 375 -21.33 8.68 0.43
C VAL A 375 -21.83 7.60 -0.52
N ALA A 376 -20.96 6.68 -0.90
CA ALA A 376 -21.32 5.47 -1.62
C ALA A 376 -20.89 4.23 -0.84
N CYS A 377 -21.74 3.20 -0.82
CA CYS A 377 -21.40 1.87 -0.31
C CYS A 377 -21.02 0.99 -1.50
N VAL A 378 -19.80 0.48 -1.51
CA VAL A 378 -19.22 -0.21 -2.66
C VAL A 378 -18.47 -1.46 -2.23
N ASP A 379 -18.32 -2.42 -3.14
CA ASP A 379 -17.52 -3.61 -2.91
C ASP A 379 -16.14 -3.48 -3.58
N GLY A 380 -15.10 -3.23 -2.77
CA GLY A 380 -13.72 -3.02 -3.22
C GLY A 380 -13.06 -4.23 -3.91
N ARG A 381 -13.72 -5.41 -3.86
CA ARG A 381 -13.26 -6.63 -4.56
C ARG A 381 -13.49 -6.57 -6.07
N PHE A 382 -14.30 -5.63 -6.55
CA PHE A 382 -14.44 -5.34 -7.97
C PHE A 382 -13.33 -4.40 -8.44
N THR A 383 -12.98 -4.48 -9.73
CA THR A 383 -11.95 -3.59 -10.29
C THR A 383 -12.47 -2.16 -10.24
N HIS A 384 -11.71 -1.25 -9.65
CA HIS A 384 -12.15 0.13 -9.50
C HIS A 384 -10.98 1.12 -9.60
N TRP A 385 -11.32 2.38 -9.91
CA TRP A 385 -10.39 3.50 -10.01
C TRP A 385 -11.12 4.82 -9.73
N VAL A 386 -10.34 5.89 -9.59
CA VAL A 386 -10.89 7.25 -9.47
C VAL A 386 -10.50 8.01 -10.73
N ARG A 387 -11.49 8.57 -11.44
CA ARG A 387 -11.24 9.42 -12.60
C ARG A 387 -10.46 10.67 -12.19
N PRO A 388 -9.58 11.20 -13.05
CA PRO A 388 -8.92 12.48 -12.80
C PRO A 388 -9.96 13.61 -12.71
N TRP A 389 -9.56 14.74 -12.12
CA TRP A 389 -10.38 15.96 -12.04
C TRP A 389 -9.57 17.17 -12.51
N ALA A 390 -10.25 18.23 -12.95
CA ALA A 390 -9.61 19.36 -13.61
C ALA A 390 -8.78 20.24 -12.66
N ARG A 391 -9.35 20.63 -11.52
CA ARG A 391 -8.72 21.53 -10.55
C ARG A 391 -9.28 21.34 -9.14
N GLY A 392 -8.62 21.94 -8.16
CA GLY A 392 -9.01 21.89 -6.75
C GLY A 392 -8.45 20.70 -6.00
N THR A 393 -8.67 20.71 -4.69
CA THR A 393 -8.21 19.68 -3.75
C THR A 393 -9.29 18.65 -3.55
N ARG A 394 -8.95 17.38 -3.76
CA ARG A 394 -9.82 16.24 -3.50
C ARG A 394 -9.30 15.44 -2.32
N TYR A 395 -10.09 15.36 -1.27
CA TYR A 395 -9.89 14.40 -0.19
C TYR A 395 -10.73 13.16 -0.45
N SER A 396 -10.28 12.01 0.06
CA SER A 396 -11.12 10.81 0.13
C SER A 396 -11.00 10.16 1.49
N ILE A 397 -12.13 9.66 1.97
CA ILE A 397 -12.24 8.90 3.21
C ILE A 397 -12.93 7.59 2.86
N ILE A 398 -12.24 6.49 3.13
CA ILE A 398 -12.74 5.15 2.92
C ILE A 398 -12.85 4.46 4.29
N PHE A 399 -14.04 3.97 4.63
CA PHE A 399 -14.29 3.19 5.83
C PHE A 399 -14.23 1.71 5.49
N VAL A 400 -13.26 1.02 6.06
CA VAL A 400 -12.89 -0.36 5.71
C VAL A 400 -13.04 -1.28 6.93
N VAL A 401 -13.41 -2.52 6.65
CA VAL A 401 -13.46 -3.63 7.59
C VAL A 401 -12.32 -4.59 7.25
N LEU A 402 -11.38 -4.74 8.17
CA LEU A 402 -10.23 -5.65 8.05
C LEU A 402 -10.27 -6.77 9.09
N LYS A 403 -11.23 -6.73 10.00
CA LYS A 403 -11.44 -7.74 11.04
C LYS A 403 -12.25 -8.94 10.52
N PRO A 404 -11.71 -10.18 10.57
CA PRO A 404 -12.36 -11.36 10.01
C PRO A 404 -13.77 -11.64 10.53
N GLU A 405 -14.05 -11.31 11.79
CA GLU A 405 -15.36 -11.51 12.41
C GLU A 405 -16.50 -10.70 11.74
N ASN A 406 -16.15 -9.69 10.93
CA ASN A 406 -17.10 -8.83 10.23
C ASN A 406 -17.06 -9.03 8.70
N PHE A 407 -16.39 -10.06 8.21
CA PHE A 407 -16.35 -10.37 6.78
C PHE A 407 -17.70 -10.85 6.27
N VAL A 408 -18.03 -10.48 5.04
CA VAL A 408 -19.29 -10.85 4.40
C VAL A 408 -19.04 -11.35 2.98
N ALA A 409 -19.96 -12.18 2.49
CA ALA A 409 -19.92 -12.67 1.13
C ALA A 409 -19.89 -11.51 0.11
N ARG A 410 -19.38 -11.81 -1.09
CA ARG A 410 -19.39 -10.85 -2.20
C ARG A 410 -20.83 -10.54 -2.61
N ALA A 411 -21.13 -9.26 -2.73
CA ALA A 411 -22.44 -8.75 -3.16
C ALA A 411 -22.29 -8.04 -4.51
N GLY A 412 -23.22 -7.12 -4.83
CA GLY A 412 -23.10 -6.26 -6.01
C GLY A 412 -21.97 -5.24 -5.91
N ALA A 413 -21.52 -4.71 -7.05
CA ALA A 413 -20.45 -3.72 -7.13
C ALA A 413 -20.79 -2.40 -6.40
N VAL A 414 -22.03 -1.94 -6.58
CA VAL A 414 -22.63 -0.81 -5.86
C VAL A 414 -23.76 -1.35 -5.01
N LEU A 415 -23.77 -0.97 -3.74
CA LEU A 415 -24.76 -1.42 -2.76
C LEU A 415 -25.68 -0.26 -2.41
N ALA A 416 -26.96 -0.56 -2.22
CA ALA A 416 -27.91 0.43 -1.74
C ALA A 416 -27.40 0.99 -0.40
N PRO A 417 -27.11 2.30 -0.32
CA PRO A 417 -26.72 2.91 0.94
C PRO A 417 -27.88 2.79 1.92
N VAL A 418 -27.59 2.32 3.14
CA VAL A 418 -28.58 2.21 4.22
C VAL A 418 -28.79 3.59 4.83
N ALA A 419 -29.36 4.55 4.09
CA ALA A 419 -29.79 5.79 4.73
C ALA A 419 -31.03 5.48 5.61
N PRO A 420 -31.06 5.89 6.89
CA PRO A 420 -32.30 5.82 7.65
C PRO A 420 -33.35 6.71 6.97
N PRO A 421 -34.63 6.30 6.89
CA PRO A 421 -35.67 6.98 6.12
C PRO A 421 -35.98 8.45 6.51
N ASN A 422 -35.32 9.02 7.51
CA ASN A 422 -35.69 10.32 8.11
C ASN A 422 -34.58 11.38 8.16
N ALA A 423 -33.42 11.19 7.53
CA ALA A 423 -32.30 12.15 7.67
C ALA A 423 -32.41 13.45 6.82
N CYS A 424 -33.41 13.57 5.94
CA CYS A 424 -33.58 14.74 5.06
C CYS A 424 -34.99 15.35 5.14
N ARG A 425 -35.45 15.67 6.35
CA ARG A 425 -36.47 16.72 6.54
C ARG A 425 -35.90 17.73 7.53
N ASN A 426 -35.29 18.78 7.00
CA ASN A 426 -35.33 20.15 7.52
C ASN A 426 -34.86 21.08 6.41
#